data_AF-H8PGF7-F1
#
_entry.id   AF-H8PGF7-F1
#
_cell.length_a   1.000
_cell.length_b   1.000
_cell.length_c   1.000
_cell.angle_alpha   90.00
_cell.angle_beta   90.00
_cell.angle_gamma   90.00
#
_symmetry.space_group_name_H-M   'P 1'
#
loop_
_entity.id
_entity.type
_entity.pdbx_description
1 polymer ?
#
loop_
_entity_poly.entity_id
_entity_poly.type
_entity_poly.pdbx_seq_one_letter_code
_entity_poly.pdbx_strand_id
1 'polypeptide(L)'
;YKWKKTNYLHKTLAHVPEIIERDGSIGAWASEGNESANKLFRRFRKMNARQSKVFELEDVLKHHWLYTSKYLQKFMEAHKDSAKALQASIDPVESLEDEDMSLEVVDF
;
A
#
# COMPACT_ATOMS: atom_id res chain seq x y z
N TYR A 1 4.32 38.36 -4.43
CA TYR A 1 5.19 37.34 -3.82
C TYR A 1 6.60 37.87 -3.71
N LYS A 2 6.87 38.57 -2.62
CA LYS A 2 8.08 39.33 -2.42
C LYS A 2 8.95 38.36 -1.53
N TRP A 3 10.18 38.09 -1.92
CA TRP A 3 11.31 37.40 -1.22
C TRP A 3 11.24 35.98 -0.59
N LYS A 4 10.10 35.33 -0.30
CA LYS A 4 10.14 33.99 0.35
C LYS A 4 9.15 33.00 -0.28
N LYS A 5 9.57 32.32 -1.35
CA LYS A 5 8.87 31.14 -1.89
C LYS A 5 9.34 29.89 -1.11
N THR A 6 8.43 28.94 -0.86
CA THR A 6 8.78 27.67 -0.19
C THR A 6 9.63 26.80 -1.12
N ASN A 7 10.45 25.90 -0.55
CA ASN A 7 11.33 25.03 -1.32
C ASN A 7 10.55 24.15 -2.30
N TYR A 8 9.44 23.56 -1.84
CA TYR A 8 8.54 22.78 -2.70
C TYR A 8 7.98 23.62 -3.84
N LEU A 9 7.46 24.83 -3.56
CA LEU A 9 6.92 25.69 -4.60
C LEU A 9 7.95 26.07 -5.66
N HIS A 10 9.20 26.35 -5.27
CA HIS A 10 10.27 26.63 -6.21
C HIS A 10 10.60 25.41 -7.08
N LYS A 11 10.78 24.23 -6.47
CA LYS A 11 11.11 23.01 -7.20
C LYS A 11 9.99 22.60 -8.16
N THR A 12 8.74 22.70 -7.73
CA THR A 12 7.58 22.37 -8.57
C THR A 12 7.52 23.24 -9.82
N LEU A 13 7.74 24.55 -9.68
CA LEU A 13 7.64 25.48 -10.82
C LEU A 13 8.87 25.45 -11.75
N ALA A 14 10.05 25.09 -11.24
CA ALA A 14 11.29 25.18 -12.02
C ALA A 14 11.73 23.85 -12.65
N HIS A 15 11.48 22.71 -12.00
CA HIS A 15 12.13 21.44 -12.36
C HIS A 15 11.17 20.32 -12.76
N VAL A 16 9.87 20.45 -12.50
CA VAL A 16 8.90 19.37 -12.81
C VAL A 16 8.87 19.00 -14.30
N PRO A 17 8.87 19.95 -15.26
CA PRO A 17 8.88 19.60 -16.68
C PRO A 17 10.11 18.79 -17.09
N GLU A 18 11.30 19.22 -16.67
CA GLU A 18 12.57 18.53 -16.94
C GLU A 18 12.60 17.11 -16.36
N ILE A 19 12.06 16.93 -15.14
CA ILE A 19 12.01 15.62 -14.48
C ILE A 19 11.01 14.69 -15.18
N ILE A 20 9.85 15.19 -15.63
CA ILE A 20 8.86 14.38 -16.35
C ILE A 20 9.41 13.94 -17.71
N GLU A 21 10.12 14.81 -18.43
CA GLU A 21 10.74 14.44 -19.70
C GLU A 21 11.82 13.36 -19.54
N ARG A 22 12.56 13.38 -18.44
CA ARG A 22 13.61 12.39 -18.15
C ARG A 22 13.06 11.06 -17.61
N ASP A 23 12.22 11.10 -16.58
CA ASP A 23 11.81 9.92 -15.81
C ASP A 23 10.39 9.44 -16.14
N GLY A 24 9.65 10.17 -16.98
CA GLY A 24 8.28 9.88 -17.42
C GLY A 24 7.19 10.19 -16.39
N SER A 25 7.41 9.88 -15.11
CA SER A 25 6.45 10.13 -14.03
C SER A 25 7.15 10.45 -12.72
N ILE A 26 6.73 11.50 -12.02
CA ILE A 26 7.21 11.83 -10.67
C ILE A 26 6.45 11.05 -9.60
N GLY A 27 5.14 10.81 -9.82
CA GLY A 27 4.26 10.16 -8.84
C GLY A 27 4.61 8.71 -8.59
N ALA A 28 5.12 7.99 -9.59
CA ALA A 28 5.59 6.61 -9.43
C ALA A 28 6.78 6.49 -8.44
N TRP A 29 7.51 7.57 -8.22
CA TRP A 29 8.64 7.66 -7.29
C TRP A 29 8.28 8.39 -5.98
N ALA A 30 6.99 8.67 -5.75
CA ALA A 30 6.55 9.31 -4.52
C ALA A 30 6.84 8.41 -3.30
N SER A 31 7.06 9.05 -2.15
CA SER A 31 7.30 8.35 -0.88
C SER A 31 6.04 7.73 -0.26
N GLU A 32 4.91 7.71 -0.97
CA GLU A 32 3.61 7.22 -0.47
C GLU A 32 3.66 5.75 -0.04
N GLY A 33 4.33 4.90 -0.83
CA GLY A 33 4.54 3.50 -0.48
C GLY A 33 5.34 3.33 0.83
N ASN A 34 6.32 4.18 1.05
CA ASN A 34 7.12 4.14 2.27
C ASN A 34 6.34 4.65 3.50
N GLU A 35 5.55 5.71 3.33
CA GLU A 35 4.75 6.24 4.43
C GLU A 35 3.60 5.29 4.81
N SER A 36 2.97 4.64 3.83
CA SER A 36 1.96 3.62 4.09
C SER A 36 2.56 2.39 4.79
N ALA A 37 3.83 2.04 4.56
CA ALA A 37 4.53 0.97 5.27
C ALA A 37 4.69 1.26 6.79
N ASN A 38 4.74 2.52 7.22
CA ASN A 38 4.78 2.87 8.65
C ASN A 38 3.54 2.37 9.42
N LYS A 39 2.38 2.29 8.76
CA LYS A 39 1.17 1.72 9.35
C LYS A 39 1.36 0.23 9.66
N LEU A 40 1.94 -0.52 8.72
CA LEU A 40 2.24 -1.94 8.90
C LEU A 40 3.32 -2.17 9.96
N PHE A 41 4.37 -1.34 9.98
CA PHE A 41 5.41 -1.39 10.99
C PHE A 41 4.81 -1.30 12.41
N ARG A 42 3.96 -0.29 12.67
CA ARG A 42 3.29 -0.13 13.97
C ARG A 42 2.42 -1.34 14.34
N ARG A 43 1.72 -1.92 13.36
CA ARG A 43 0.88 -3.11 13.57
C ARG A 43 1.72 -4.35 13.90
N PHE A 44 2.76 -4.64 13.11
CA PHE A 44 3.62 -5.82 13.31
C PHE A 44 4.37 -5.74 14.63
N ARG A 45 4.86 -4.56 15.00
CA ARG A 45 5.52 -4.34 16.29
C ARG A 45 4.64 -4.65 17.50
N LYS A 46 3.35 -4.33 17.40
CA LYS A 46 2.38 -4.57 18.49
C LYS A 46 1.84 -6.00 18.51
N MET A 47 1.57 -6.57 17.33
CA MET A 47 0.81 -7.82 17.22
C MET A 47 1.69 -9.06 16.96
N ASN A 48 2.79 -8.91 16.25
CA ASN A 48 3.53 -10.04 15.66
C ASN A 48 4.99 -10.13 16.15
N ALA A 49 5.44 -9.19 16.98
CA ALA A 49 6.81 -9.14 17.48
C ALA A 49 6.88 -9.50 18.97
N ARG A 50 7.92 -10.25 19.35
CA ARG A 50 8.24 -10.49 20.75
C ARG A 50 8.55 -9.16 21.43
N GLN A 51 7.96 -8.93 22.61
CA GLN A 51 8.16 -7.69 23.40
C GLN A 51 9.49 -7.72 24.15
N SER A 52 10.58 -7.91 23.39
CA SER A 52 11.96 -7.89 23.86
C SER A 52 12.76 -7.00 22.92
N LYS A 53 13.54 -6.08 23.50
CA LYS A 53 14.39 -5.15 22.75
C LYS A 53 15.40 -5.85 21.82
N VAL A 54 15.74 -7.10 22.12
CA VAL A 54 16.72 -7.88 21.34
C VAL A 54 16.12 -8.46 20.06
N PHE A 55 14.83 -8.83 20.08
CA PHE A 55 14.19 -9.59 18.99
C PHE A 55 13.05 -8.84 18.28
N GLU A 56 12.57 -7.74 18.83
CA GLU A 56 11.45 -6.96 18.28
C GLU A 56 11.67 -6.61 16.81
N LEU A 57 12.84 -6.08 16.47
CA LEU A 57 13.12 -5.63 15.10
C LEU A 57 13.33 -6.80 14.13
N GLU A 58 13.91 -7.90 14.60
CA GLU A 58 14.08 -9.12 13.81
C GLU A 58 12.72 -9.69 13.39
N ASP A 59 11.78 -9.78 14.34
CA ASP A 59 10.45 -10.32 14.09
C ASP A 59 9.63 -9.41 13.17
N VAL A 60 9.68 -8.09 13.40
CA VAL A 60 9.00 -7.11 12.54
C VAL A 60 9.53 -7.19 11.12
N LEU A 61 10.85 -7.26 10.94
CA LEU A 61 11.46 -7.31 9.61
C LEU A 61 11.08 -8.59 8.87
N LYS A 62 11.16 -9.75 9.54
CA LYS A 62 10.74 -11.04 8.96
C LYS A 62 9.29 -11.01 8.52
N HIS A 63 8.38 -10.55 9.39
CA HIS A 63 6.95 -10.48 9.05
C HIS A 63 6.68 -9.48 7.93
N HIS A 64 7.35 -8.32 7.94
CA HIS A 64 7.17 -7.31 6.90
C HIS A 64 7.67 -7.81 5.53
N TRP A 65 8.78 -8.54 5.51
CA TRP A 65 9.31 -9.16 4.30
C TRP A 65 8.36 -10.23 3.74
N LEU A 66 7.82 -11.10 4.59
CA LEU A 66 6.85 -12.11 4.16
C LEU A 66 5.55 -11.46 3.63
N TYR A 67 5.07 -10.40 4.29
CA TYR A 67 3.84 -9.70 3.88
C TYR A 67 3.92 -9.09 2.48
N THR A 68 5.11 -8.65 2.06
CA THR A 68 5.33 -8.04 0.74
C THR A 68 5.63 -9.07 -0.36
N SER A 69 5.72 -10.36 -0.03
CA SER A 69 6.00 -11.43 -0.99
C SER A 69 4.89 -11.58 -2.03
N LYS A 70 5.24 -11.40 -3.31
CA LYS A 70 4.31 -11.59 -4.44
C LYS A 70 3.84 -13.03 -4.59
N TYR A 71 4.63 -14.00 -4.16
CA TYR A 71 4.24 -15.41 -4.19
C TYR A 71 3.06 -15.67 -3.25
N LEU A 72 3.16 -15.20 -2.01
CA LEU A 72 2.10 -15.36 -1.01
C LEU A 72 0.83 -14.58 -1.38
N GLN A 73 0.99 -13.38 -1.98
CA GLN A 73 -0.14 -12.60 -2.49
C GLN A 73 -0.92 -13.36 -3.58
N LYS A 74 -0.20 -13.94 -4.56
CA LYS A 74 -0.82 -14.74 -5.62
C LYS A 74 -1.54 -15.98 -5.09
N PHE A 75 -0.95 -16.64 -4.10
CA PHE A 75 -1.57 -17.79 -3.44
C PHE A 75 -2.91 -17.42 -2.81
N MET A 76 -2.97 -16.30 -2.08
CA MET A 76 -4.22 -15.83 -1.47
C MET A 76 -5.27 -15.45 -2.51
N GLU A 77 -4.87 -14.78 -3.60
CA GLU A 77 -5.80 -14.38 -4.65
C GLU A 77 -6.41 -15.59 -5.37
N ALA A 78 -5.61 -16.62 -5.65
CA ALA A 78 -6.07 -17.85 -6.30
C ALA A 78 -7.13 -18.61 -5.48
N HIS A 79 -7.16 -18.43 -4.16
CA HIS A 79 -8.10 -19.08 -3.26
C HIS A 79 -9.21 -18.16 -2.74
N LYS A 80 -9.30 -16.93 -3.27
CA LYS A 80 -10.27 -15.92 -2.82
C LYS A 80 -11.72 -16.38 -3.03
N ASP A 81 -12.01 -17.00 -4.16
CA ASP A 81 -13.37 -17.48 -4.48
C ASP A 81 -13.74 -18.70 -3.62
N SER A 82 -12.77 -19.57 -3.32
CA SER A 82 -12.98 -20.70 -2.41
C SER A 82 -13.23 -20.23 -0.97
N ALA A 83 -12.54 -19.18 -0.52
CA ALA A 83 -12.78 -18.58 0.78
C ALA A 83 -14.16 -17.91 0.86
N LYS A 84 -14.56 -17.18 -0.19
CA LYS A 84 -15.90 -16.56 -0.30
C LYS A 84 -17.02 -17.61 -0.32
N ALA A 85 -16.82 -18.71 -1.04
CA ALA A 85 -17.76 -19.83 -1.09
C ALA A 85 -17.89 -20.54 0.28
N LEU A 86 -16.78 -20.75 1.00
CA LEU A 86 -16.81 -21.32 2.34
C LEU A 86 -17.49 -20.38 3.35
N GLN A 87 -17.20 -19.08 3.28
CA GLN A 87 -17.81 -18.08 4.17
C GLN A 87 -19.32 -17.96 3.94
N ALA A 88 -19.77 -17.99 2.69
CA ALA A 88 -21.20 -18.01 2.33
C ALA A 88 -21.94 -19.27 2.82
N SER A 89 -21.23 -20.39 3.03
CA SER A 89 -21.82 -21.61 3.60
C SER A 89 -21.94 -21.58 5.13
N ILE A 90 -21.22 -20.68 5.79
CA ILE A 90 -21.16 -20.56 7.25
C ILE A 90 -22.12 -19.47 7.75
N ASP A 91 -22.23 -18.32 7.06
CA ASP A 91 -23.13 -17.21 7.40
C ASP A 91 -23.89 -16.69 6.16
N PRO A 92 -25.18 -17.04 5.95
CA PRO A 92 -25.91 -16.71 4.73
C PRO A 92 -26.44 -15.27 4.63
N VAL A 93 -26.07 -14.34 5.53
CA VAL A 93 -26.78 -13.04 5.69
C VAL A 93 -26.05 -11.80 5.15
N GLU A 94 -24.79 -11.87 4.70
CA GLU A 94 -24.08 -10.66 4.20
C GLU A 94 -23.30 -10.90 2.91
N SER A 95 -23.97 -11.09 1.77
CA SER A 95 -23.29 -11.24 0.47
C SER A 95 -23.81 -10.32 -0.64
N LEU A 96 -24.34 -9.13 -0.33
CA LEU A 96 -24.95 -8.23 -1.32
C LEU A 96 -24.41 -6.79 -1.32
N GLU A 97 -23.17 -6.52 -0.88
CA GLU A 97 -22.63 -5.15 -0.92
C GLU A 97 -21.29 -4.95 -1.64
N ASP A 98 -20.69 -5.99 -2.23
CA ASP A 98 -19.38 -5.87 -2.91
C ASP A 98 -19.44 -5.70 -4.44
N GLU A 99 -20.61 -5.57 -5.06
CA GLU A 99 -20.72 -5.43 -6.53
C GLU A 99 -20.56 -3.98 -7.06
N ASP A 100 -20.44 -2.96 -6.21
CA ASP A 100 -20.44 -1.55 -6.67
C ASP A 100 -19.07 -0.84 -6.51
N MET A 101 -17.97 -1.44 -7.01
CA MET A 101 -16.69 -0.72 -7.16
C MET A 101 -15.88 -1.13 -8.41
N SER A 102 -16.50 -1.71 -9.45
CA SER A 102 -15.89 -1.70 -10.78
C SER A 102 -16.16 -0.35 -11.44
N LEU A 103 -15.29 0.63 -11.18
CA LEU A 103 -15.27 1.90 -11.90
C LEU A 103 -15.20 1.63 -13.40
N GLU A 104 -16.27 1.97 -14.12
CA GLU A 104 -16.26 2.14 -15.57
C GLU A 104 -15.20 3.18 -15.92
N VAL A 105 -14.12 2.71 -16.55
CA VAL A 105 -13.20 3.58 -17.27
C VAL A 105 -13.95 4.05 -18.52
N VAL A 106 -14.59 5.22 -18.41
CA VAL A 106 -15.12 5.94 -19.57
C VAL A 106 -13.94 6.62 -20.25
N ASP A 107 -13.47 6.05 -21.36
CA ASP A 107 -12.57 6.71 -22.30
C ASP A 107 -13.29 7.93 -22.91
N PHE A 108 -12.64 9.09 -22.85
CA PHE A 108 -12.95 10.29 -23.65
C PHE A 108 -11.72 10.69 -24.45
#